data_AF-A0A8H5J0P9-F1
#
_entry.id   AF-A0A8H5J0P9-F1
#
_cell.length_a   1.000
_cell.length_b   1.000
_cell.length_c   1.000
_cell.angle_alpha   90.00
_cell.angle_beta   90.00
_cell.angle_gamma   90.00
#
_symmetry.space_group_name_H-M   'P 1'
#
loop_
_entity.id
_entity.type
_entity.pdbx_description
1 polymer ?
#
loop_
_entity_poly.entity_id
_entity_poly.type
_entity_poly.pdbx_seq_one_letter_code
_entity_poly.pdbx_strand_id
1 'polypeptide(L)'
;MAKKVSVAEIRQHETQEDIWIVVNGEVYDMTEFASEHPGGEEIIYQHAGRDASTSYNEIHSPSLIKKSLPASCHVGMLDTATIDETWKGQEKDANSNVNATADIVSEPKSKPDLSEIINLHDFERVAEKFLPTKPWAVIHTGSNDNITRDANNTFLNRIWLRPEIMRKVGKINTRQRLFGCDLSFPIYISPTGGSKLGGAEGEITLARAAAKAGIVQCFATPSSYPHLEILEATEKHAFFQLYVNKDRSKSEAAIRDAIATGKIKALFVTVDVPVISKREEDERASSTSGPGQARDKKGAGFARLASSFIDPNVCWEDIKWLRSILGDIPIVVKGIQRASDAHMALATGCDGIVISNHGGRAADGAPPAILTLLEVNRICPEVFQNMKVLIDGGFRRGSDVVKAICLGASAVGFGRPLLYSLGYGQEGVEHAINIIKDEIETAMRLCGITDLIRDAHPGYVNTRDLDHLVPGPQDDLPSRRLLPEIALPPHAGSVKLDSNATGQQRLKLHRCQMESNTKDSGVSEKMDLQLERSHSGGRRTGRNQEN
;
A
#
# COMPACT_ATOMS: atom_id res chain seq x y z
N MET A 1 -12.62 41.85 -16.68
CA MET A 1 -13.71 40.99 -16.17
C MET A 1 -13.50 39.61 -16.75
N ALA A 2 -13.69 38.54 -15.98
CA ALA A 2 -13.63 37.19 -16.55
C ALA A 2 -14.68 37.07 -17.67
N LYS A 3 -14.29 36.44 -18.80
CA LYS A 3 -15.22 36.19 -19.92
C LYS A 3 -16.41 35.41 -19.36
N LYS A 4 -17.63 35.89 -19.58
CA LYS A 4 -18.85 35.14 -19.26
C LYS A 4 -19.22 34.29 -20.46
N VAL A 5 -19.51 33.01 -20.24
CA VAL A 5 -19.80 32.02 -21.28
C VAL A 5 -21.22 31.51 -21.06
N SER A 6 -22.05 31.58 -22.10
CA SER A 6 -23.46 31.17 -21.98
C SER A 6 -23.63 29.65 -22.03
N VAL A 7 -24.72 29.13 -21.45
CA VAL A 7 -25.10 27.70 -21.58
C VAL A 7 -25.19 27.26 -23.05
N ALA A 8 -25.69 28.13 -23.93
CA ALA A 8 -25.83 27.82 -25.35
C ALA A 8 -24.48 27.74 -26.09
N GLU A 9 -23.47 28.48 -25.64
CA GLU A 9 -22.10 28.38 -26.15
C GLU A 9 -21.47 27.08 -25.65
N ILE A 10 -21.54 26.78 -24.35
CA ILE A 10 -20.93 25.57 -23.76
C ILE A 10 -21.44 24.29 -24.41
N ARG A 11 -22.75 24.20 -24.71
CA ARG A 11 -23.36 23.02 -25.37
C ARG A 11 -22.83 22.75 -26.78
N GLN A 12 -22.18 23.70 -27.43
CA GLN A 12 -21.60 23.49 -28.76
C GLN A 12 -20.34 22.61 -28.70
N HIS A 13 -19.69 22.55 -27.54
CA HIS A 13 -18.44 21.84 -27.30
C HIS A 13 -18.72 20.49 -26.61
N GLU A 14 -19.48 19.63 -27.29
CA GLU A 14 -19.94 18.32 -26.78
C GLU A 14 -19.37 17.09 -27.51
N THR A 15 -18.38 17.28 -28.39
CA THR A 15 -17.79 16.20 -29.23
C THR A 15 -16.40 15.80 -28.76
N GLN A 16 -15.88 14.63 -29.13
CA GLN A 16 -14.56 14.16 -28.68
C GLN A 16 -13.40 15.08 -29.09
N GLU A 17 -13.56 15.82 -30.18
CA GLU A 17 -12.58 16.76 -30.73
C GLU A 17 -12.83 18.21 -30.31
N ASP A 18 -13.87 18.48 -29.51
CA ASP A 18 -14.20 19.82 -29.01
C ASP A 18 -15.04 19.73 -27.74
N ILE A 19 -14.39 19.85 -26.58
CA ILE A 19 -14.95 19.48 -25.27
C ILE A 19 -14.81 20.60 -24.28
N TRP A 20 -15.92 21.23 -23.92
CA TRP A 20 -15.97 22.10 -22.74
C TRP A 20 -16.76 21.46 -21.62
N ILE A 21 -16.28 21.63 -20.39
CA ILE A 21 -17.00 21.24 -19.18
C ILE A 21 -17.11 22.42 -18.22
N VAL A 22 -18.13 22.38 -17.35
CA VAL A 22 -18.22 23.32 -16.22
C VAL A 22 -17.83 22.63 -14.93
N VAL A 23 -16.93 23.25 -14.16
CA VAL A 23 -16.55 22.81 -12.81
C VAL A 23 -16.66 24.00 -11.87
N ASN A 24 -17.61 23.92 -10.93
CA ASN A 24 -17.89 24.93 -9.91
C ASN A 24 -18.11 26.34 -10.50
N GLY A 25 -18.86 26.42 -11.61
CA GLY A 25 -19.20 27.67 -12.30
C GLY A 25 -18.10 28.23 -13.22
N GLU A 26 -16.99 27.51 -13.39
CA GLU A 26 -15.89 27.87 -14.29
C GLU A 26 -15.90 26.94 -15.50
N VAL A 27 -15.68 27.49 -16.69
CA VAL A 27 -15.69 26.76 -17.97
C VAL A 27 -14.26 26.42 -18.38
N TYR A 28 -14.03 25.15 -18.68
CA TYR A 28 -12.73 24.63 -19.10
C TYR A 28 -12.81 23.93 -20.44
N ASP A 29 -11.86 24.24 -21.30
CA ASP A 29 -11.57 23.48 -22.51
C ASP A 29 -10.70 22.28 -22.15
N MET A 30 -11.27 21.08 -22.34
CA MET A 30 -10.66 19.81 -21.97
C MET A 30 -10.19 19.03 -23.20
N THR A 31 -10.28 19.60 -24.41
CA THR A 31 -10.07 18.91 -25.67
C THR A 31 -8.70 18.20 -25.73
N GLU A 32 -7.63 18.95 -25.53
CA GLU A 32 -6.26 18.41 -25.52
C GLU A 32 -5.96 17.56 -24.27
N PHE A 33 -6.56 17.93 -23.15
CA PHE A 33 -6.29 17.27 -21.86
C PHE A 33 -7.03 15.94 -21.70
N ALA A 34 -8.12 15.70 -22.44
CA ALA A 34 -8.96 14.52 -22.26
C ALA A 34 -8.15 13.22 -22.36
N SER A 35 -7.30 13.12 -23.38
CA SER A 35 -6.42 11.96 -23.61
C SER A 35 -5.32 11.80 -22.55
N GLU A 36 -4.94 12.89 -21.88
CA GLU A 36 -3.95 12.92 -20.80
C GLU A 36 -4.57 12.75 -19.41
N HIS A 37 -5.90 12.82 -19.30
CA HIS A 37 -6.57 12.87 -18.02
C HIS A 37 -6.23 11.61 -17.22
N PRO A 38 -5.77 11.77 -15.96
CA PRO A 38 -5.44 10.65 -15.12
C PRO A 38 -6.60 9.70 -15.05
N GLY A 39 -7.86 10.16 -14.86
CA GLY A 39 -9.10 9.39 -14.83
C GLY A 39 -9.65 8.91 -16.18
N GLY A 40 -8.84 8.86 -17.23
CA GLY A 40 -9.18 8.48 -18.62
C GLY A 40 -10.05 9.50 -19.35
N GLU A 41 -10.10 9.41 -20.68
CA GLU A 41 -10.82 10.37 -21.53
C GLU A 41 -12.34 10.19 -21.51
N GLU A 42 -12.82 8.94 -21.40
CA GLU A 42 -14.25 8.61 -21.39
C GLU A 42 -15.05 9.36 -20.32
N ILE A 43 -14.49 9.56 -19.13
CA ILE A 43 -15.20 10.27 -18.05
C ILE A 43 -15.37 11.75 -18.35
N ILE A 44 -14.45 12.34 -19.11
CA ILE A 44 -14.57 13.73 -19.58
C ILE A 44 -15.62 13.80 -20.68
N TYR A 45 -15.62 12.84 -21.61
CA TYR A 45 -16.62 12.78 -22.69
C TYR A 45 -18.06 12.67 -22.15
N GLN A 46 -18.27 11.96 -21.03
CA GLN A 46 -19.59 11.88 -20.38
C GLN A 46 -20.14 13.24 -19.92
N HIS A 47 -19.27 14.22 -19.73
CA HIS A 47 -19.62 15.57 -19.28
C HIS A 47 -19.36 16.66 -20.35
N ALA A 48 -19.05 16.28 -21.59
CA ALA A 48 -18.83 17.22 -22.68
C ALA A 48 -20.07 18.09 -22.92
N GLY A 49 -19.88 19.41 -22.95
CA GLY A 49 -20.94 20.42 -23.07
C GLY A 49 -21.83 20.56 -21.83
N ARG A 50 -21.42 20.04 -20.66
CA ARG A 50 -22.26 19.93 -19.45
C ARG A 50 -21.56 20.38 -18.17
N ASP A 51 -22.34 20.48 -17.10
CA ASP A 51 -21.82 20.64 -15.75
C ASP A 51 -21.30 19.31 -15.17
N ALA A 52 -20.04 19.32 -14.75
CA ALA A 52 -19.33 18.18 -14.16
C ALA A 52 -19.07 18.36 -12.65
N SER A 53 -19.56 19.44 -12.03
CA SER A 53 -19.16 19.86 -10.68
C SER A 53 -19.36 18.77 -9.63
N THR A 54 -20.51 18.10 -9.63
CA THR A 54 -20.82 17.04 -8.65
C THR A 54 -19.85 15.86 -8.78
N SER A 55 -19.77 15.25 -9.97
CA SER A 55 -18.85 14.13 -10.24
C SER A 55 -17.39 14.49 -9.98
N TYR A 56 -16.98 15.70 -10.34
CA TYR A 56 -15.63 16.21 -10.12
C TYR A 56 -15.33 16.32 -8.63
N ASN A 57 -16.22 16.94 -7.85
CA ASN A 57 -16.02 17.22 -6.43
C ASN A 57 -16.07 15.97 -5.53
N GLU A 58 -16.60 14.84 -6.01
CA GLU A 58 -16.52 13.56 -5.30
C GLU A 58 -15.09 13.01 -5.26
N ILE A 59 -14.32 13.24 -6.32
CA ILE A 59 -13.01 12.63 -6.52
C ILE A 59 -11.87 13.63 -6.30
N HIS A 60 -12.09 14.87 -6.73
CA HIS A 60 -11.09 15.93 -6.76
C HIS A 60 -11.50 17.11 -5.87
N SER A 61 -10.52 17.86 -5.40
CA SER A 61 -10.74 19.17 -4.82
C SER A 61 -11.00 20.22 -5.92
N PRO A 62 -11.88 21.21 -5.70
CA PRO A 62 -12.11 22.30 -6.66
C PRO A 62 -10.85 23.04 -7.11
N SER A 63 -9.81 23.08 -6.27
CA SER A 63 -8.55 23.75 -6.56
C SER A 63 -7.65 22.99 -7.54
N LEU A 64 -7.85 21.67 -7.70
CA LEU A 64 -6.96 20.83 -8.50
C LEU A 64 -6.96 21.23 -9.97
N ILE A 65 -8.13 21.38 -10.60
CA ILE A 65 -8.24 21.74 -12.03
C ILE A 65 -7.56 23.09 -12.34
N LYS A 66 -7.68 24.06 -11.42
CA LYS A 66 -7.08 25.40 -11.55
C LYS A 66 -5.55 25.38 -11.50
N LYS A 67 -4.96 24.40 -10.80
CA LYS A 67 -3.50 24.28 -10.64
C LYS A 67 -2.87 23.28 -11.60
N SER A 68 -3.63 22.27 -12.04
CA SER A 68 -3.13 21.19 -12.89
C SER A 68 -3.24 21.49 -14.39
N LEU A 69 -4.19 22.34 -14.81
CA LEU A 69 -4.34 22.70 -16.22
C LEU A 69 -3.59 24.00 -16.56
N PRO A 70 -3.04 24.13 -17.79
CA PRO A 70 -2.56 25.40 -18.31
C PRO A 70 -3.64 26.48 -18.25
N ALA A 71 -3.24 27.74 -18.05
CA ALA A 71 -4.18 28.86 -18.03
C ALA A 71 -4.97 29.02 -19.34
N SER A 72 -4.43 28.52 -20.47
CA SER A 72 -5.12 28.49 -21.77
C SER A 72 -6.36 27.60 -21.80
N CYS A 73 -6.46 26.62 -20.91
CA CYS A 73 -7.63 25.75 -20.81
C CYS A 73 -8.80 26.41 -20.07
N HIS A 74 -8.58 27.53 -19.36
CA HIS A 74 -9.67 28.25 -18.70
C HIS A 74 -10.33 29.22 -19.69
N VAL A 75 -11.58 28.91 -20.06
CA VAL A 75 -12.33 29.68 -21.06
C VAL A 75 -13.01 30.90 -20.44
N GLY A 76 -13.55 30.76 -19.23
CA GLY A 76 -14.29 31.82 -18.55
C GLY A 76 -15.21 31.32 -17.45
N MET A 77 -16.14 32.15 -17.01
CA MET A 77 -17.15 31.84 -16.01
C MET A 77 -18.49 31.54 -16.67
N LEU A 78 -19.22 30.53 -16.18
CA LEU A 78 -20.59 30.26 -16.61
C LEU A 78 -21.47 31.49 -16.33
N ASP A 79 -22.17 31.99 -17.36
CA ASP A 79 -23.15 33.05 -17.18
C ASP A 79 -24.43 32.49 -16.57
N THR A 80 -24.55 32.63 -15.25
CA THR A 80 -25.67 32.10 -14.47
C THR A 80 -27.04 32.63 -14.90
N ALA A 81 -27.09 33.78 -15.58
CA ALA A 81 -28.31 34.34 -16.16
C ALA A 81 -28.85 33.49 -17.34
N THR A 82 -28.02 32.62 -17.94
CA THR A 82 -28.38 31.80 -19.10
C THR A 82 -28.76 30.36 -18.74
N ILE A 83 -28.83 30.03 -17.44
CA ILE A 83 -29.20 28.69 -16.96
C ILE A 83 -30.68 28.43 -17.18
N ASP A 84 -30.99 27.52 -18.11
CA ASP A 84 -32.34 27.03 -18.39
C ASP A 84 -32.71 25.80 -17.54
N GLU A 85 -33.99 25.37 -17.58
CA GLU A 85 -34.46 24.21 -16.82
C GLU A 85 -33.79 22.90 -17.24
N THR A 86 -33.39 22.78 -18.50
CA THR A 86 -32.70 21.58 -19.01
C THR A 86 -31.27 21.48 -18.48
N TRP A 87 -30.57 22.60 -18.25
CA TRP A 87 -29.27 22.67 -17.60
C TRP A 87 -29.39 22.29 -16.12
N LYS A 88 -30.38 22.83 -15.40
CA LYS A 88 -30.67 22.44 -14.00
C LYS A 88 -31.06 20.96 -13.88
N GLY A 89 -31.66 20.39 -14.92
CA GLY A 89 -32.01 18.98 -15.01
C GLY A 89 -30.82 18.03 -15.15
N GLN A 90 -29.65 18.50 -15.59
CA GLN A 90 -28.44 17.66 -15.72
C GLN A 90 -27.98 17.07 -14.38
N GLU A 91 -28.18 17.79 -13.28
CA GLU A 91 -27.92 17.29 -11.92
C GLU A 91 -28.84 16.11 -11.54
N LYS A 92 -30.05 16.05 -12.11
CA LYS A 92 -31.01 14.96 -11.85
C LYS A 92 -30.75 13.72 -12.70
N ASP A 93 -30.24 13.87 -13.92
CA ASP A 93 -29.89 12.74 -14.80
C ASP A 93 -28.54 12.10 -14.44
N ALA A 94 -27.63 12.87 -13.81
CA ALA A 94 -26.49 12.29 -13.09
C ALA A 94 -26.95 11.51 -11.84
N ASN A 95 -28.04 11.94 -11.19
CA ASN A 95 -28.65 11.28 -10.04
C ASN A 95 -29.65 10.15 -10.40
N SER A 96 -30.07 9.99 -11.66
CA SER A 96 -31.06 8.97 -12.03
C SER A 96 -30.47 7.55 -12.13
N ASN A 97 -29.14 7.42 -12.13
CA ASN A 97 -28.46 6.14 -11.93
C ASN A 97 -28.12 5.83 -10.46
N VAL A 98 -28.51 6.72 -9.53
CA VAL A 98 -28.26 6.57 -8.09
C VAL A 98 -29.46 5.95 -7.36
N ASN A 99 -30.63 5.87 -8.00
CA ASN A 99 -31.88 5.40 -7.37
C ASN A 99 -32.47 4.09 -7.93
N ALA A 100 -31.74 3.35 -8.75
CA ALA A 100 -32.15 2.01 -9.20
C ALA A 100 -31.42 0.90 -8.44
N THR A 101 -31.49 0.94 -7.11
CA THR A 101 -31.41 -0.19 -6.16
C THR A 101 -31.81 0.32 -4.79
N ALA A 102 -33.03 0.87 -4.69
CA ALA A 102 -33.75 0.82 -3.43
C ALA A 102 -34.18 -0.64 -3.21
N ASP A 103 -33.21 -1.49 -2.85
CA ASP A 103 -33.51 -2.79 -2.29
C ASP A 103 -34.24 -2.55 -0.96
N ILE A 104 -35.40 -3.20 -0.86
CA ILE A 104 -36.31 -3.18 0.28
C ILE A 104 -35.57 -3.76 1.48
N VAL A 105 -34.92 -2.92 2.28
CA VAL A 105 -34.59 -3.22 3.69
C VAL A 105 -34.78 -1.96 4.53
N SER A 106 -35.62 -2.10 5.54
CA SER A 106 -36.03 -1.13 6.54
C SER A 106 -34.90 -0.30 7.20
N GLU A 107 -35.16 1.02 7.27
CA GLU A 107 -34.60 2.10 8.12
C GLU A 107 -33.15 2.59 7.86
N PRO A 108 -32.93 3.91 7.66
CA PRO A 108 -31.59 4.49 7.72
C PRO A 108 -31.17 4.58 9.19
N LYS A 109 -30.62 3.49 9.73
CA LYS A 109 -29.87 3.57 10.99
C LYS A 109 -28.70 4.52 10.73
N SER A 110 -28.56 5.56 11.54
CA SER A 110 -27.36 6.40 11.58
C SER A 110 -26.11 5.54 11.69
N LYS A 111 -24.95 6.07 11.26
CA LYS A 111 -23.66 5.42 11.54
C LYS A 111 -23.54 5.15 13.05
N PRO A 112 -23.02 3.99 13.47
CA PRO A 112 -22.71 3.73 14.88
C PRO A 112 -21.83 4.83 15.46
N ASP A 113 -21.90 5.07 16.76
CA ASP A 113 -20.98 6.02 17.41
C ASP A 113 -19.53 5.48 17.34
N LEU A 114 -18.52 6.36 17.29
CA LEU A 114 -17.12 5.94 17.26
C LEU A 114 -16.74 5.09 18.48
N SER A 115 -17.39 5.29 19.63
CA SER A 115 -17.19 4.46 20.82
C SER A 115 -17.65 3.01 20.65
N GLU A 116 -18.52 2.72 19.69
CA GLU A 116 -18.96 1.36 19.32
C GLU A 116 -18.01 0.68 18.32
N ILE A 117 -17.08 1.43 17.74
CA ILE A 117 -16.07 0.92 16.81
C ILE A 117 -14.89 0.39 17.61
N ILE A 118 -14.77 -0.93 17.70
CA ILE A 118 -13.79 -1.61 18.58
C ILE A 118 -12.55 -2.06 17.79
N ASN A 119 -12.68 -2.28 16.49
CA ASN A 119 -11.56 -2.70 15.65
C ASN A 119 -11.69 -2.25 14.18
N LEU A 120 -10.62 -2.46 13.39
CA LEU A 120 -10.58 -2.04 11.99
C LEU A 120 -11.60 -2.71 11.06
N HIS A 121 -12.08 -3.92 11.39
CA HIS A 121 -13.14 -4.57 10.62
C HIS A 121 -14.49 -3.89 10.85
N ASP A 122 -14.68 -3.20 11.98
CA ASP A 122 -15.92 -2.47 12.26
C ASP A 122 -16.02 -1.25 11.33
N PHE A 123 -14.90 -0.55 11.09
CA PHE A 123 -14.83 0.49 10.07
C PHE A 123 -15.15 -0.05 8.67
N GLU A 124 -14.62 -1.22 8.31
CA GLU A 124 -14.91 -1.86 7.02
C GLU A 124 -16.40 -2.18 6.85
N ARG A 125 -17.04 -2.78 7.88
CA ARG A 125 -18.49 -3.07 7.89
C ARG A 125 -19.35 -1.82 7.82
N VAL A 126 -18.94 -0.73 8.48
CA VAL A 126 -19.63 0.56 8.36
C VAL A 126 -19.43 1.13 6.96
N ALA A 127 -18.22 1.11 6.42
CA ALA A 127 -17.94 1.62 5.09
C ALA A 127 -18.75 0.87 4.01
N GLU A 128 -18.87 -0.46 4.11
CA GLU A 128 -19.70 -1.28 3.22
C GLU A 128 -21.16 -0.81 3.19
N LYS A 129 -21.71 -0.46 4.35
CA LYS A 129 -23.11 -0.05 4.48
C LYS A 129 -23.36 1.42 4.11
N PHE A 130 -22.38 2.29 4.32
CA PHE A 130 -22.59 3.75 4.29
C PHE A 130 -21.81 4.50 3.23
N LEU A 131 -20.79 3.90 2.59
CA LEU A 131 -20.19 4.51 1.40
C LEU A 131 -21.11 4.30 0.20
N PRO A 132 -21.15 5.25 -0.76
CA PRO A 132 -21.82 5.02 -2.03
C PRO A 132 -21.17 3.84 -2.77
N THR A 133 -21.96 3.13 -3.59
CA THR A 133 -21.55 1.87 -4.26
C THR A 133 -20.23 1.98 -5.01
N LYS A 134 -20.03 3.07 -5.77
CA LYS A 134 -18.81 3.27 -6.57
C LYS A 134 -17.56 3.52 -5.71
N PRO A 135 -17.53 4.49 -4.78
CA PRO A 135 -16.45 4.62 -3.80
C PRO A 135 -16.14 3.33 -3.03
N TRP A 136 -17.16 2.61 -2.56
CA TRP A 136 -16.97 1.30 -1.92
C TRP A 136 -16.25 0.32 -2.84
N ALA A 137 -16.76 0.11 -4.05
CA ALA A 137 -16.17 -0.81 -5.04
C ALA A 137 -14.71 -0.44 -5.34
N VAL A 138 -14.41 0.86 -5.53
CA VAL A 138 -13.04 1.33 -5.79
C VAL A 138 -12.11 1.03 -4.61
N ILE A 139 -12.54 1.22 -3.37
CA ILE A 139 -11.69 1.04 -2.18
C ILE A 139 -11.55 -0.44 -1.81
N HIS A 140 -12.67 -1.17 -1.73
CA HIS A 140 -12.73 -2.54 -1.22
C HIS A 140 -12.08 -3.55 -2.17
N THR A 141 -12.30 -3.40 -3.47
CA THR A 141 -11.96 -4.46 -4.43
C THR A 141 -10.45 -4.60 -4.68
N GLY A 142 -10.07 -5.77 -5.17
CA GLY A 142 -8.77 -6.17 -5.67
C GLY A 142 -8.80 -6.38 -7.19
N SER A 143 -7.77 -7.01 -7.71
CA SER A 143 -7.70 -7.42 -9.11
C SER A 143 -8.46 -8.74 -9.33
N ASN A 144 -9.09 -8.89 -10.49
CA ASN A 144 -9.76 -10.12 -10.93
C ASN A 144 -10.62 -10.77 -9.84
N ASP A 145 -10.20 -11.91 -9.30
CA ASP A 145 -10.96 -12.75 -8.38
C ASP A 145 -10.70 -12.42 -6.90
N ASN A 146 -9.93 -11.35 -6.62
CA ASN A 146 -9.54 -10.92 -5.27
C ASN A 146 -8.67 -11.93 -4.50
N ILE A 147 -8.08 -12.92 -5.18
CA ILE A 147 -7.33 -14.01 -4.54
C ILE A 147 -6.18 -13.44 -3.69
N THR A 148 -5.34 -12.59 -4.29
CA THR A 148 -4.19 -12.00 -3.59
C THR A 148 -4.64 -11.02 -2.50
N ARG A 149 -5.75 -10.30 -2.71
CA ARG A 149 -6.32 -9.37 -1.71
C ARG A 149 -6.68 -10.13 -0.44
N ASP A 150 -7.39 -11.24 -0.58
CA ASP A 150 -7.90 -12.04 0.54
C ASP A 150 -6.77 -12.87 1.16
N ALA A 151 -5.85 -13.39 0.34
CA ALA A 151 -4.64 -14.08 0.80
C ALA A 151 -3.76 -13.20 1.69
N ASN A 152 -3.60 -11.90 1.36
CA ASN A 152 -2.81 -10.97 2.17
C ASN A 152 -3.30 -10.90 3.62
N ASN A 153 -4.61 -10.97 3.85
CA ASN A 153 -5.17 -10.96 5.20
C ASN A 153 -5.11 -12.35 5.84
N THR A 154 -5.60 -13.37 5.14
CA THR A 154 -5.76 -14.72 5.71
C THR A 154 -4.43 -15.38 6.07
N PHE A 155 -3.34 -15.10 5.35
CA PHE A 155 -2.03 -15.69 5.66
C PHE A 155 -1.39 -15.12 6.93
N LEU A 156 -1.75 -13.90 7.37
CA LEU A 156 -1.29 -13.37 8.65
C LEU A 156 -1.83 -14.17 9.84
N ASN A 157 -3.00 -14.81 9.68
CA ASN A 157 -3.62 -15.66 10.72
C ASN A 157 -2.91 -17.02 10.87
N ARG A 158 -2.08 -17.40 9.90
CA ARG A 158 -1.30 -18.65 9.89
C ARG A 158 0.02 -18.52 10.65
N ILE A 159 0.36 -17.31 11.09
CA ILE A 159 1.56 -17.01 11.89
C ILE A 159 1.14 -16.81 13.34
N TRP A 160 1.68 -17.64 14.22
CA TRP A 160 1.36 -17.61 15.65
C TRP A 160 2.39 -16.79 16.43
N LEU A 161 1.93 -15.98 17.36
CA LEU A 161 2.82 -15.37 18.35
C LEU A 161 3.33 -16.44 19.32
N ARG A 162 4.56 -16.26 19.82
CA ARG A 162 5.20 -17.13 20.81
C ARG A 162 5.55 -16.31 22.05
N PRO A 163 4.61 -16.17 23.01
CA PRO A 163 4.82 -15.37 24.19
C PRO A 163 5.99 -15.82 25.06
N GLU A 164 6.81 -14.88 25.52
CA GLU A 164 7.77 -15.08 26.61
C GLU A 164 7.15 -14.62 27.94
N ILE A 165 6.97 -15.56 28.88
CA ILE A 165 6.29 -15.33 30.16
C ILE A 165 7.26 -14.88 31.26
N MET A 166 6.72 -14.40 32.39
CA MET A 166 7.50 -13.90 33.54
C MET A 166 8.42 -12.71 33.21
N ARG A 167 8.04 -11.89 32.23
CA ARG A 167 8.72 -10.66 31.81
C ARG A 167 8.12 -9.43 32.48
N LYS A 168 8.95 -8.44 32.82
CA LYS A 168 8.50 -7.16 33.37
C LYS A 168 7.96 -6.25 32.26
N VAL A 169 6.68 -6.35 31.96
CA VAL A 169 6.03 -5.62 30.85
C VAL A 169 5.24 -4.37 31.24
N GLY A 170 5.44 -3.87 32.48
CA GLY A 170 4.74 -2.68 32.97
C GLY A 170 5.09 -1.38 32.25
N LYS A 171 6.24 -1.35 31.53
CA LYS A 171 6.66 -0.24 30.68
C LYS A 171 7.04 -0.79 29.32
N ILE A 172 6.57 -0.15 28.25
CA ILE A 172 6.92 -0.51 26.88
C ILE A 172 7.38 0.70 26.08
N ASN A 173 8.13 0.46 25.01
CA ASN A 173 8.55 1.43 24.02
C ASN A 173 8.17 0.93 22.62
N THR A 174 7.37 1.71 21.92
CA THR A 174 6.96 1.43 20.53
C THR A 174 7.71 2.28 19.51
N ARG A 175 8.46 3.30 19.94
CA ARG A 175 9.03 4.32 19.06
C ARG A 175 9.98 3.71 18.03
N GLN A 176 9.97 4.29 16.83
CA GLN A 176 10.82 3.88 15.71
C GLN A 176 11.32 5.11 14.96
N ARG A 177 12.55 5.05 14.45
CA ARG A 177 13.03 6.06 13.50
C ARG A 177 13.07 5.50 12.09
N LEU A 178 12.37 6.17 11.18
CA LEU A 178 12.19 5.71 9.79
C LEU A 178 12.49 6.86 8.83
N PHE A 179 13.53 6.71 8.00
CA PHE A 179 13.97 7.74 7.03
C PHE A 179 14.14 9.14 7.63
N GLY A 180 14.61 9.23 8.88
CA GLY A 180 14.77 10.50 9.60
C GLY A 180 13.49 11.04 10.26
N CYS A 181 12.37 10.32 10.19
CA CYS A 181 11.15 10.61 10.94
C CYS A 181 11.12 9.85 12.26
N ASP A 182 10.81 10.55 13.36
CA ASP A 182 10.58 9.93 14.66
C ASP A 182 9.11 9.54 14.81
N LEU A 183 8.83 8.25 14.70
CA LEU A 183 7.49 7.69 14.81
C LEU A 183 7.19 7.27 16.26
N SER A 184 5.96 7.51 16.70
CA SER A 184 5.44 7.02 17.98
C SER A 184 5.38 5.49 18.02
N PHE A 185 5.12 4.84 16.88
CA PHE A 185 5.05 3.40 16.69
C PHE A 185 5.26 3.05 15.21
N PRO A 186 5.64 1.81 14.84
CA PRO A 186 6.20 1.51 13.51
C PRO A 186 5.11 1.25 12.46
N ILE A 187 4.19 2.19 12.28
CA ILE A 187 3.24 2.20 11.17
C ILE A 187 3.32 3.50 10.38
N TYR A 188 2.80 3.47 9.17
CA TYR A 188 2.60 4.65 8.34
C TYR A 188 1.31 4.51 7.52
N ILE A 189 0.78 5.64 7.04
CA ILE A 189 -0.34 5.62 6.08
C ILE A 189 0.25 5.32 4.71
N SER A 190 -0.10 4.16 4.14
CA SER A 190 0.38 3.76 2.81
C SER A 190 -0.27 4.63 1.73
N PRO A 191 0.39 4.86 0.58
CA PRO A 191 -0.14 5.75 -0.43
C PRO A 191 -1.42 5.19 -1.05
N THR A 192 -2.47 6.01 -0.97
CA THR A 192 -3.78 5.76 -1.57
C THR A 192 -4.15 6.96 -2.43
N GLY A 193 -4.35 6.72 -3.73
CA GLY A 193 -4.88 7.74 -4.63
C GLY A 193 -6.38 7.94 -4.43
N GLY A 194 -6.85 9.16 -4.68
CA GLY A 194 -8.27 9.50 -4.64
C GLY A 194 -8.91 9.34 -3.25
N SER A 195 -8.24 9.77 -2.17
CA SER A 195 -8.72 9.48 -0.81
C SER A 195 -10.06 10.16 -0.47
N LYS A 196 -10.51 11.14 -1.25
CA LYS A 196 -11.87 11.71 -1.13
C LYS A 196 -13.00 10.68 -1.30
N LEU A 197 -12.71 9.54 -1.96
CA LEU A 197 -13.63 8.41 -2.03
C LEU A 197 -13.99 7.83 -0.65
N GLY A 198 -13.10 7.95 0.34
CA GLY A 198 -13.36 7.50 1.71
C GLY A 198 -14.08 8.54 2.58
N GLY A 199 -13.97 9.83 2.24
CA GLY A 199 -14.57 10.93 2.99
C GLY A 199 -14.15 12.30 2.45
N ALA A 200 -14.96 13.34 2.70
CA ALA A 200 -14.94 14.60 1.96
C ALA A 200 -13.58 15.33 1.90
N GLU A 201 -12.76 15.26 2.95
CA GLU A 201 -11.45 15.94 3.04
C GLU A 201 -10.25 15.04 2.63
N GLY A 202 -10.47 13.74 2.42
CA GLY A 202 -9.47 12.81 1.89
C GLY A 202 -8.08 12.91 2.53
N GLU A 203 -7.06 13.17 1.70
CA GLU A 203 -5.65 13.23 2.10
C GLU A 203 -5.36 14.32 3.15
N ILE A 204 -6.13 15.41 3.19
CA ILE A 204 -5.95 16.49 4.18
C ILE A 204 -6.24 15.96 5.59
N THR A 205 -7.32 15.19 5.74
CA THR A 205 -7.65 14.53 7.00
C THR A 205 -6.57 13.53 7.41
N LEU A 206 -6.07 12.72 6.45
CA LEU A 206 -5.00 11.77 6.70
C LEU A 206 -3.71 12.46 7.18
N ALA A 207 -3.35 13.61 6.59
CA ALA A 207 -2.17 14.38 6.99
C ALA A 207 -2.26 14.87 8.44
N ARG A 208 -3.41 15.46 8.81
CA ARG A 208 -3.67 15.98 10.16
C ARG A 208 -3.68 14.85 11.20
N ALA A 209 -4.37 13.75 10.91
CA ALA A 209 -4.46 12.59 11.81
C ALA A 209 -3.10 11.90 11.99
N ALA A 210 -2.30 11.76 10.92
CA ALA A 210 -0.96 11.20 11.00
C ALA A 210 -0.06 12.01 11.94
N ALA A 211 -0.05 13.35 11.77
CA ALA A 211 0.73 14.24 12.62
C ALA A 211 0.35 14.12 14.10
N LYS A 212 -0.96 14.15 14.41
CA LYS A 212 -1.46 14.02 15.79
C LYS A 212 -1.09 12.68 16.45
N ALA A 213 -1.14 11.59 15.68
CA ALA A 213 -0.74 10.27 16.18
C ALA A 213 0.79 10.08 16.27
N GLY A 214 1.57 10.98 15.69
CA GLY A 214 3.03 10.85 15.57
C GLY A 214 3.43 9.73 14.61
N ILE A 215 2.69 9.56 13.51
CA ILE A 215 3.06 8.71 12.37
C ILE A 215 3.22 9.59 11.11
N VAL A 216 3.57 8.99 9.98
CA VAL A 216 3.80 9.72 8.72
C VAL A 216 2.80 9.26 7.67
N GLN A 217 2.30 10.21 6.88
CA GLN A 217 1.55 9.92 5.67
C GLN A 217 2.50 9.79 4.48
N CYS A 218 2.33 8.73 3.70
CA CYS A 218 2.83 8.66 2.33
C CYS A 218 1.68 9.04 1.40
N PHE A 219 1.70 10.24 0.81
CA PHE A 219 0.64 10.66 -0.13
C PHE A 219 0.99 10.20 -1.55
N ALA A 220 -0.03 9.99 -2.39
CA ALA A 220 0.11 9.37 -3.69
C ALA A 220 0.27 10.39 -4.83
N THR A 221 0.87 9.98 -5.95
CA THR A 221 0.86 10.79 -7.18
C THR A 221 -0.58 11.15 -7.60
N PRO A 222 -1.52 10.19 -7.74
CA PRO A 222 -2.93 10.47 -8.04
C PRO A 222 -3.74 10.81 -6.77
N SER A 223 -3.32 11.83 -6.02
CA SER A 223 -4.08 12.33 -4.85
C SER A 223 -5.31 13.17 -5.28
N SER A 224 -6.32 13.28 -4.42
CA SER A 224 -7.49 14.14 -4.68
C SER A 224 -7.19 15.65 -4.62
N TYR A 225 -6.06 16.02 -4.03
CA TYR A 225 -5.60 17.40 -3.83
C TYR A 225 -4.26 17.66 -4.52
N PRO A 226 -3.97 18.91 -4.92
CA PRO A 226 -2.62 19.32 -5.28
C PRO A 226 -1.63 18.94 -4.18
N HIS A 227 -0.47 18.40 -4.53
CA HIS A 227 0.51 17.91 -3.55
C HIS A 227 0.92 18.98 -2.54
N LEU A 228 1.05 20.23 -2.98
CA LEU A 228 1.39 21.36 -2.10
C LEU A 228 0.31 21.66 -1.05
N GLU A 229 -0.97 21.40 -1.33
CA GLU A 229 -2.05 21.58 -0.34
C GLU A 229 -2.01 20.48 0.72
N ILE A 230 -1.70 19.24 0.32
CA ILE A 230 -1.47 18.14 1.28
C ILE A 230 -0.25 18.45 2.16
N LEU A 231 0.81 18.97 1.55
CA LEU A 231 2.02 19.36 2.26
C LEU A 231 1.82 20.59 3.16
N GLU A 232 0.92 21.51 2.82
CA GLU A 232 0.51 22.60 3.71
C GLU A 232 -0.17 22.06 4.97
N ALA A 233 -1.08 21.10 4.83
CA ALA A 233 -1.74 20.42 5.95
C ALA A 233 -0.82 19.47 6.74
N THR A 234 0.32 19.06 6.17
CA THR A 234 1.31 18.20 6.83
C THR A 234 2.14 19.01 7.82
N GLU A 235 2.10 18.68 9.11
CA GLU A 235 2.80 19.47 10.14
C GLU A 235 4.33 19.44 10.00
N LYS A 236 4.94 18.25 9.88
CA LYS A 236 6.40 18.08 9.90
C LYS A 236 6.93 17.40 8.65
N HIS A 237 6.67 16.09 8.53
CA HIS A 237 7.27 15.26 7.49
C HIS A 237 6.23 14.43 6.77
N ALA A 238 6.46 14.22 5.48
CA ALA A 238 5.70 13.31 4.63
C ALA A 238 6.65 12.40 3.85
N PHE A 239 6.12 11.28 3.39
CA PHE A 239 6.68 10.55 2.27
C PHE A 239 5.86 10.86 1.02
N PHE A 240 6.49 10.81 -0.14
CA PHE A 240 5.80 11.02 -1.41
C PHE A 240 5.90 9.76 -2.26
N GLN A 241 4.77 9.20 -2.66
CA GLN A 241 4.73 8.11 -3.62
C GLN A 241 4.65 8.63 -5.05
N LEU A 242 5.62 8.18 -5.86
CA LEU A 242 5.73 8.49 -7.29
C LEU A 242 5.22 7.33 -8.15
N TYR A 243 4.30 7.64 -9.06
CA TYR A 243 4.18 6.94 -10.33
C TYR A 243 4.95 7.74 -11.37
N VAL A 244 5.92 7.10 -12.01
CA VAL A 244 6.68 7.77 -13.05
C VAL A 244 5.77 8.01 -14.24
N ASN A 245 5.67 9.27 -14.64
CA ASN A 245 4.91 9.69 -15.81
C ASN A 245 5.68 9.36 -17.09
N LYS A 246 4.95 8.99 -18.16
CA LYS A 246 5.51 8.83 -19.52
C LYS A 246 6.33 10.04 -19.96
N ASP A 247 5.86 11.23 -19.60
CA ASP A 247 6.65 12.45 -19.65
C ASP A 247 7.45 12.62 -18.35
N ARG A 248 8.75 12.29 -18.42
CA ARG A 248 9.66 12.36 -17.28
C ARG A 248 9.78 13.78 -16.70
N SER A 249 9.57 14.82 -17.50
CA SER A 249 9.63 16.21 -17.03
C SER A 249 8.52 16.53 -16.02
N LYS A 250 7.32 15.96 -16.19
CA LYS A 250 6.21 16.10 -15.23
C LYS A 250 6.55 15.45 -13.89
N SER A 251 7.22 14.30 -13.92
CA SER A 251 7.69 13.63 -12.70
C SER A 251 8.77 14.47 -11.99
N GLU A 252 9.75 14.99 -12.74
CA GLU A 252 10.79 15.87 -12.20
C GLU A 252 10.22 17.12 -11.54
N ALA A 253 9.26 17.78 -12.18
CA ALA A 253 8.60 18.97 -11.63
C ALA A 253 7.91 18.66 -10.30
N ALA A 254 7.06 17.62 -10.28
CA ALA A 254 6.34 17.22 -9.06
C ALA A 254 7.30 16.85 -7.91
N ILE A 255 8.39 16.13 -8.20
CA ILE A 255 9.42 15.80 -7.21
C ILE A 255 10.08 17.08 -6.67
N ARG A 256 10.52 17.99 -7.54
CA ARG A 256 11.18 19.24 -7.13
C ARG A 256 10.27 20.13 -6.30
N ASP A 257 9.01 20.29 -6.71
CA ASP A 257 8.02 21.09 -5.98
C ASP A 257 7.78 20.52 -4.58
N ALA A 258 7.62 19.20 -4.45
CA ALA A 258 7.44 18.55 -3.17
C ALA A 258 8.68 18.71 -2.28
N ILE A 259 9.88 18.49 -2.81
CA ILE A 259 11.16 18.63 -2.07
C ILE A 259 11.37 20.06 -1.59
N ALA A 260 11.03 21.07 -2.40
CA ALA A 260 11.20 22.48 -2.06
C ALA A 260 10.47 22.89 -0.78
N THR A 261 9.44 22.14 -0.36
CA THR A 261 8.75 22.36 0.92
C THR A 261 9.60 22.00 2.16
N GLY A 262 10.68 21.23 1.98
CA GLY A 262 11.51 20.69 3.07
C GLY A 262 10.86 19.57 3.90
N LYS A 263 9.61 19.18 3.59
CA LYS A 263 8.84 18.19 4.36
C LYS A 263 9.03 16.75 3.86
N ILE A 264 9.51 16.54 2.64
CA ILE A 264 9.70 15.20 2.07
C ILE A 264 10.92 14.52 2.69
N LYS A 265 10.70 13.33 3.26
CA LYS A 265 11.75 12.51 3.89
C LYS A 265 12.08 11.22 3.16
N ALA A 266 11.27 10.82 2.19
CA ALA A 266 11.56 9.71 1.29
C ALA A 266 10.64 9.77 0.07
N LEU A 267 11.14 9.30 -1.07
CA LEU A 267 10.37 9.07 -2.28
C LEU A 267 10.09 7.57 -2.44
N PHE A 268 8.83 7.20 -2.60
CA PHE A 268 8.37 5.84 -2.80
C PHE A 268 8.03 5.63 -4.29
N VAL A 269 8.92 5.03 -5.07
CA VAL A 269 8.63 4.72 -6.48
C VAL A 269 7.84 3.42 -6.57
N THR A 270 6.62 3.48 -7.10
CA THR A 270 5.72 2.32 -7.20
C THR A 270 5.92 1.61 -8.52
N VAL A 271 6.22 0.30 -8.49
CA VAL A 271 6.61 -0.50 -9.66
C VAL A 271 5.74 -1.75 -9.87
N ASP A 272 4.75 -2.00 -9.00
CA ASP A 272 3.87 -3.19 -9.08
C ASP A 272 2.65 -3.01 -10.00
N VAL A 273 2.39 -1.80 -10.49
CA VAL A 273 1.27 -1.49 -11.40
C VAL A 273 1.78 -0.71 -12.63
N PRO A 274 2.61 -1.33 -13.48
CA PRO A 274 3.04 -0.70 -14.75
C PRO A 274 1.88 -0.61 -15.76
N VAL A 275 0.88 -1.48 -15.60
CA VAL A 275 -0.40 -1.47 -16.31
C VAL A 275 -1.49 -1.65 -15.27
N ILE A 276 -2.63 -1.01 -15.48
CA ILE A 276 -3.75 -1.18 -14.57
C ILE A 276 -4.35 -2.57 -14.68
N SER A 277 -4.50 -3.19 -13.52
CA SER A 277 -5.22 -4.42 -13.31
C SER A 277 -6.72 -4.25 -13.52
N LYS A 278 -7.37 -5.35 -13.91
CA LYS A 278 -8.82 -5.41 -14.03
C LYS A 278 -9.46 -5.49 -12.64
N ARG A 279 -10.31 -4.53 -12.30
CA ARG A 279 -11.01 -4.45 -11.00
C ARG A 279 -12.50 -4.60 -11.26
N GLU A 280 -13.00 -5.83 -11.23
CA GLU A 280 -14.31 -6.14 -11.81
C GLU A 280 -15.48 -5.43 -11.13
N GLU A 281 -15.42 -5.26 -9.81
CA GLU A 281 -16.47 -4.58 -9.05
C GLU A 281 -16.53 -3.07 -9.38
N ASP A 282 -15.37 -2.44 -9.58
CA ASP A 282 -15.25 -1.04 -10.02
C ASP A 282 -15.81 -0.87 -11.44
N GLU A 283 -15.49 -1.79 -12.36
CA GLU A 283 -16.06 -1.80 -13.71
C GLU A 283 -17.59 -1.98 -13.70
N ARG A 284 -18.12 -2.86 -12.84
CA ARG A 284 -19.57 -3.06 -12.68
C ARG A 284 -20.24 -1.82 -12.11
N ALA A 285 -19.67 -1.23 -11.07
CA ALA A 285 -20.18 0.01 -10.45
C ALA A 285 -20.11 1.21 -11.41
N SER A 286 -19.19 1.19 -12.38
CA SER A 286 -19.07 2.22 -13.41
C SER A 286 -19.97 1.97 -14.64
N SER A 287 -20.51 0.76 -14.80
CA SER A 287 -21.36 0.35 -15.94
C SER A 287 -22.86 0.59 -15.71
N THR A 288 -23.27 1.09 -14.54
CA THR A 288 -24.66 1.42 -14.22
C THR A 288 -25.11 2.78 -14.76
N SER A 289 -24.29 3.45 -15.58
CA SER A 289 -24.66 4.67 -16.29
C SER A 289 -25.63 4.38 -17.44
N GLY A 290 -26.92 4.68 -17.23
CA GLY A 290 -28.00 5.02 -18.16
C GLY A 290 -28.08 4.37 -19.57
N PRO A 291 -29.27 3.97 -20.04
CA PRO A 291 -29.43 3.42 -21.39
C PRO A 291 -29.10 4.48 -22.47
N GLY A 292 -28.10 4.20 -23.31
CA GLY A 292 -27.76 5.03 -24.49
C GLY A 292 -26.29 5.44 -24.64
N GLN A 293 -25.45 5.20 -23.63
CA GLN A 293 -24.01 5.50 -23.75
C GLN A 293 -23.26 4.37 -24.47
N ALA A 294 -22.38 4.73 -25.41
CA ALA A 294 -21.55 3.79 -26.14
C ALA A 294 -20.71 2.99 -25.15
N ARG A 295 -20.93 1.68 -25.11
CA ARG A 295 -20.16 0.76 -24.28
C ARG A 295 -18.77 0.63 -24.89
N ASP A 296 -17.73 1.16 -24.22
CA ASP A 296 -16.37 0.75 -24.56
C ASP A 296 -16.29 -0.78 -24.39
N LYS A 297 -15.89 -1.47 -25.45
CA LYS A 297 -15.79 -2.94 -25.49
C LYS A 297 -14.71 -3.48 -24.55
N LYS A 298 -13.96 -2.61 -23.86
CA LYS A 298 -12.80 -2.98 -23.01
C LYS A 298 -12.98 -2.80 -21.50
N GLY A 299 -14.13 -2.33 -21.00
CA GLY A 299 -14.40 -2.15 -19.57
C GLY A 299 -13.85 -0.84 -18.99
N ALA A 300 -14.72 -0.04 -18.37
CA ALA A 300 -14.46 1.36 -18.01
C ALA A 300 -14.47 1.61 -16.49
N GLY A 301 -13.65 0.87 -15.73
CA GLY A 301 -13.51 1.09 -14.28
C GLY A 301 -12.69 2.33 -13.96
N PHE A 302 -13.04 3.05 -12.88
CA PHE A 302 -12.34 4.28 -12.45
C PHE A 302 -10.83 4.06 -12.33
N ALA A 303 -10.42 2.93 -11.77
CA ALA A 303 -9.02 2.55 -11.63
C ALA A 303 -8.23 2.49 -12.93
N ARG A 304 -8.81 1.88 -13.97
CA ARG A 304 -8.18 1.68 -15.27
C ARG A 304 -8.03 2.99 -16.01
N LEU A 305 -9.06 3.82 -15.87
CA LEU A 305 -9.05 5.13 -16.43
C LEU A 305 -8.03 6.01 -15.70
N ALA A 306 -8.02 6.04 -14.34
CA ALA A 306 -7.18 6.79 -13.35
C ALA A 306 -5.64 6.69 -13.44
N SER A 307 -5.06 6.09 -14.49
CA SER A 307 -3.64 5.75 -14.52
C SER A 307 -3.02 5.66 -15.92
N SER A 308 -3.66 6.25 -16.93
CA SER A 308 -3.15 6.32 -18.31
C SER A 308 -1.77 6.99 -18.44
N PHE A 309 -1.44 7.88 -17.49
CA PHE A 309 -0.19 8.64 -17.44
C PHE A 309 1.03 7.83 -16.97
N ILE A 310 0.82 6.66 -16.34
CA ILE A 310 1.90 5.83 -15.80
C ILE A 310 2.76 5.27 -16.94
N ASP A 311 4.08 5.37 -16.82
CA ASP A 311 5.02 4.78 -17.77
C ASP A 311 5.16 3.27 -17.53
N PRO A 312 4.77 2.40 -18.48
CA PRO A 312 4.92 0.96 -18.33
C PRO A 312 6.37 0.49 -18.49
N ASN A 313 7.30 1.36 -18.92
CA ASN A 313 8.68 1.00 -19.23
C ASN A 313 9.67 1.32 -18.10
N VAL A 314 9.18 1.67 -16.90
CA VAL A 314 10.05 1.94 -15.75
C VAL A 314 10.93 0.72 -15.46
N CYS A 315 12.24 0.93 -15.34
CA CYS A 315 13.22 -0.12 -15.12
C CYS A 315 14.25 0.27 -14.04
N TRP A 316 15.19 -0.63 -13.72
CA TRP A 316 16.17 -0.40 -12.65
C TRP A 316 17.13 0.76 -12.95
N GLU A 317 17.40 1.05 -14.21
CA GLU A 317 18.20 2.21 -14.64
C GLU A 317 17.59 3.55 -14.20
N ASP A 318 16.26 3.61 -14.09
CA ASP A 318 15.55 4.82 -13.66
C ASP A 318 15.86 5.21 -12.21
N ILE A 319 16.32 4.28 -11.37
CA ILE A 319 16.76 4.61 -10.01
C ILE A 319 17.94 5.59 -10.04
N LYS A 320 18.84 5.49 -11.02
CA LYS A 320 19.96 6.44 -11.18
C LYS A 320 19.46 7.83 -11.57
N TRP A 321 18.46 7.90 -12.44
CA TRP A 321 17.81 9.16 -12.81
C TRP A 321 17.07 9.77 -11.60
N LEU A 322 16.29 8.99 -10.85
CA LEU A 322 15.64 9.48 -9.64
C LEU A 322 16.66 9.99 -8.61
N ARG A 323 17.78 9.26 -8.43
CA ARG A 323 18.87 9.67 -7.54
C ARG A 323 19.49 11.02 -7.95
N SER A 324 19.63 11.29 -9.25
CA SER A 324 20.20 12.56 -9.72
C SER A 324 19.31 13.77 -9.40
N ILE A 325 18.01 13.57 -9.26
CA ILE A 325 17.04 14.60 -8.86
C ILE A 325 16.97 14.75 -7.34
N LEU A 326 16.95 13.62 -6.62
CA LEU A 326 16.71 13.55 -5.18
C LEU A 326 17.92 13.87 -4.31
N GLY A 327 19.14 13.67 -4.83
CA GLY A 327 20.36 13.71 -4.03
C GLY A 327 20.28 12.70 -2.88
N ASP A 328 20.41 13.19 -1.65
CA ASP A 328 20.43 12.37 -0.43
C ASP A 328 19.05 11.96 0.09
N ILE A 329 17.96 12.40 -0.54
CA ILE A 329 16.61 11.99 -0.12
C ILE A 329 16.43 10.48 -0.38
N PRO A 330 16.01 9.70 0.62
CA PRO A 330 15.86 8.26 0.48
C PRO A 330 14.95 7.83 -0.69
N ILE A 331 15.39 6.83 -1.45
CA ILE A 331 14.60 6.16 -2.49
C ILE A 331 14.11 4.83 -1.94
N VAL A 332 12.80 4.62 -1.99
CA VAL A 332 12.13 3.40 -1.56
C VAL A 332 11.40 2.78 -2.75
N VAL A 333 11.76 1.56 -3.13
CA VAL A 333 11.04 0.84 -4.20
C VAL A 333 9.83 0.13 -3.61
N LYS A 334 8.62 0.57 -3.98
CA LYS A 334 7.35 -0.01 -3.53
C LYS A 334 6.80 -0.99 -4.55
N GLY A 335 6.46 -2.20 -4.12
CA GLY A 335 5.88 -3.24 -4.98
C GLY A 335 6.77 -4.47 -5.15
N ILE A 336 7.73 -4.68 -4.23
CA ILE A 336 8.58 -5.87 -4.25
C ILE A 336 7.74 -7.11 -3.92
N GLN A 337 7.77 -8.09 -4.82
CA GLN A 337 6.96 -9.32 -4.71
C GLN A 337 7.80 -10.62 -4.69
N ARG A 338 9.13 -10.51 -4.79
CA ARG A 338 10.08 -11.64 -4.73
C ARG A 338 11.47 -11.19 -4.27
N ALA A 339 12.29 -12.14 -3.79
CA ALA A 339 13.62 -11.87 -3.24
C ALA A 339 14.61 -11.29 -4.25
N SER A 340 14.50 -11.67 -5.53
CA SER A 340 15.41 -11.18 -6.57
C SER A 340 15.30 -9.68 -6.80
N ASP A 341 14.09 -9.13 -6.71
CA ASP A 341 13.88 -7.70 -6.91
C ASP A 341 14.30 -6.90 -5.67
N ALA A 342 14.20 -7.49 -4.47
CA ALA A 342 14.77 -6.92 -3.24
C ALA A 342 16.31 -6.82 -3.35
N HIS A 343 16.96 -7.85 -3.90
CA HIS A 343 18.39 -7.85 -4.17
C HIS A 343 18.78 -6.79 -5.22
N MET A 344 18.00 -6.65 -6.29
CA MET A 344 18.23 -5.60 -7.29
C MET A 344 18.07 -4.18 -6.70
N ALA A 345 17.09 -3.95 -5.83
CA ALA A 345 16.95 -2.67 -5.14
C ALA A 345 18.20 -2.34 -4.30
N LEU A 346 18.75 -3.34 -3.59
CA LEU A 346 20.00 -3.20 -2.86
C LEU A 346 21.17 -2.90 -3.79
N ALA A 347 21.33 -3.67 -4.86
CA ALA A 347 22.40 -3.52 -5.85
C ALA A 347 22.42 -2.14 -6.51
N THR A 348 21.24 -1.53 -6.65
CA THR A 348 21.06 -0.23 -7.30
C THR A 348 21.17 0.95 -6.32
N GLY A 349 21.42 0.67 -5.03
CA GLY A 349 21.61 1.71 -4.01
C GLY A 349 20.31 2.38 -3.53
N CYS A 350 19.21 1.63 -3.52
CA CYS A 350 17.98 2.09 -2.85
C CYS A 350 18.18 2.09 -1.33
N ASP A 351 17.48 2.97 -0.62
CA ASP A 351 17.55 3.08 0.84
C ASP A 351 16.52 2.18 1.55
N GLY A 352 15.50 1.79 0.81
CA GLY A 352 14.44 0.95 1.31
C GLY A 352 13.64 0.25 0.22
N ILE A 353 12.83 -0.69 0.66
CA ILE A 353 11.83 -1.38 -0.16
C ILE A 353 10.50 -1.45 0.59
N VAL A 354 9.39 -1.51 -0.14
CA VAL A 354 8.10 -1.97 0.39
C VAL A 354 7.75 -3.28 -0.28
N ILE A 355 7.67 -4.34 0.53
CA ILE A 355 7.10 -5.61 0.14
C ILE A 355 5.58 -5.42 0.05
N SER A 356 5.06 -5.48 -1.18
CA SER A 356 3.68 -5.09 -1.48
C SER A 356 3.26 -5.69 -2.82
N ASN A 357 1.99 -6.06 -2.92
CA ASN A 357 1.30 -6.42 -4.16
C ASN A 357 0.13 -5.45 -4.41
N HIS A 358 0.33 -4.19 -4.02
CA HIS A 358 -0.66 -3.12 -4.09
C HIS A 358 -1.96 -3.41 -3.31
N GLY A 359 -1.86 -4.18 -2.22
CA GLY A 359 -3.03 -4.65 -1.47
C GLY A 359 -3.94 -5.58 -2.27
N GLY A 360 -3.36 -6.39 -3.16
CA GLY A 360 -4.07 -7.28 -4.08
C GLY A 360 -4.70 -6.58 -5.27
N ARG A 361 -4.21 -5.38 -5.64
CA ARG A 361 -4.69 -4.59 -6.79
C ARG A 361 -3.69 -4.53 -7.94
N ALA A 362 -2.66 -5.35 -7.91
CA ALA A 362 -1.69 -5.56 -8.98
C ALA A 362 -1.99 -6.87 -9.73
N ALA A 363 -1.02 -7.78 -9.84
CA ALA A 363 -1.26 -9.13 -10.36
C ALA A 363 -2.07 -9.96 -9.36
N ASP A 364 -3.19 -10.52 -9.78
CA ASP A 364 -3.94 -11.48 -8.96
C ASP A 364 -3.32 -12.89 -9.09
N GLY A 365 -3.31 -13.64 -7.99
CA GLY A 365 -2.51 -14.87 -7.85
C GLY A 365 -1.04 -14.62 -7.47
N ALA A 366 -0.62 -13.37 -7.30
CA ALA A 366 0.65 -13.03 -6.68
C ALA A 366 0.70 -13.48 -5.21
N PRO A 367 1.89 -13.83 -4.67
CA PRO A 367 2.00 -14.25 -3.28
C PRO A 367 1.54 -13.14 -2.32
N PRO A 368 0.92 -13.49 -1.19
CA PRO A 368 0.64 -12.52 -0.14
C PRO A 368 1.95 -11.94 0.40
N ALA A 369 1.95 -10.65 0.71
CA ALA A 369 3.16 -9.88 1.06
C ALA A 369 3.96 -10.52 2.21
N ILE A 370 3.29 -11.19 3.15
CA ILE A 370 3.95 -11.87 4.26
C ILE A 370 4.81 -13.06 3.82
N LEU A 371 4.43 -13.79 2.77
CA LEU A 371 5.27 -14.85 2.20
C LEU A 371 6.51 -14.26 1.53
N THR A 372 6.35 -13.17 0.79
CA THR A 372 7.49 -12.47 0.19
C THR A 372 8.46 -11.96 1.25
N LEU A 373 7.98 -11.47 2.40
CA LEU A 373 8.86 -11.10 3.52
C LEU A 373 9.70 -12.27 4.02
N LEU A 374 9.08 -13.44 4.18
CA LEU A 374 9.79 -14.68 4.56
C LEU A 374 10.79 -15.10 3.48
N GLU A 375 10.42 -15.02 2.21
CA GLU A 375 11.29 -15.33 1.07
C GLU A 375 12.53 -14.42 1.05
N VAL A 376 12.34 -13.10 1.14
CA VAL A 376 13.44 -12.12 1.20
C VAL A 376 14.34 -12.40 2.40
N ASN A 377 13.77 -12.70 3.57
CA ASN A 377 14.55 -13.05 4.76
C ASN A 377 15.39 -14.32 4.56
N ARG A 378 14.85 -15.32 3.87
CA ARG A 378 15.50 -16.61 3.64
C ARG A 378 16.55 -16.57 2.54
N ILE A 379 16.35 -15.78 1.48
CA ILE A 379 17.18 -15.80 0.27
C ILE A 379 18.20 -14.66 0.25
N CYS A 380 17.83 -13.45 0.68
CA CYS A 380 18.69 -12.28 0.67
C CYS A 380 18.65 -11.52 2.03
N PRO A 381 19.04 -12.17 3.15
CA PRO A 381 19.00 -11.58 4.49
C PRO A 381 19.81 -10.27 4.63
N GLU A 382 20.82 -10.05 3.78
CA GLU A 382 21.60 -8.81 3.70
C GLU A 382 20.75 -7.57 3.40
N VAL A 383 19.59 -7.72 2.75
CA VAL A 383 18.63 -6.64 2.51
C VAL A 383 18.20 -5.98 3.84
N PHE A 384 17.98 -6.76 4.89
CA PHE A 384 17.54 -6.26 6.21
C PHE A 384 18.66 -5.56 7.00
N GLN A 385 19.91 -5.69 6.56
CA GLN A 385 21.07 -5.07 7.20
C GLN A 385 21.42 -3.73 6.55
N ASN A 386 21.10 -3.59 5.26
CA ASN A 386 21.57 -2.47 4.43
C ASN A 386 20.44 -1.54 3.97
N MET A 387 19.18 -1.96 4.04
CA MET A 387 18.02 -1.15 3.66
C MET A 387 16.91 -1.22 4.71
N LYS A 388 16.01 -0.24 4.71
CA LYS A 388 14.74 -0.32 5.45
C LYS A 388 13.74 -1.18 4.66
N VAL A 389 13.27 -2.26 5.28
CA VAL A 389 12.26 -3.15 4.69
C VAL A 389 10.90 -2.81 5.28
N LEU A 390 10.02 -2.24 4.48
CA LEU A 390 8.63 -1.96 4.86
C LEU A 390 7.72 -3.02 4.25
N ILE A 391 6.50 -3.15 4.76
CA ILE A 391 5.51 -4.09 4.24
C ILE A 391 4.10 -3.49 4.34
N ASP A 392 3.26 -3.77 3.36
CA ASP A 392 1.81 -3.51 3.44
C ASP A 392 0.99 -4.67 2.85
N GLY A 393 -0.34 -4.54 2.91
CA GLY A 393 -1.27 -5.53 2.37
C GLY A 393 -1.87 -6.44 3.45
N GLY A 394 -3.20 -6.41 3.61
CA GLY A 394 -3.93 -7.36 4.45
C GLY A 394 -3.90 -7.12 5.97
N PHE A 395 -3.00 -6.29 6.49
CA PHE A 395 -2.93 -5.96 7.92
C PHE A 395 -4.25 -5.35 8.44
N ARG A 396 -4.75 -5.91 9.54
CA ARG A 396 -5.98 -5.46 10.21
C ARG A 396 -5.90 -5.40 11.73
N ARG A 397 -4.87 -6.00 12.33
CA ARG A 397 -4.65 -6.00 13.78
C ARG A 397 -3.26 -5.50 14.18
N GLY A 398 -3.15 -4.92 15.37
CA GLY A 398 -1.87 -4.54 15.96
C GLY A 398 -0.94 -5.74 16.20
N SER A 399 -1.50 -6.93 16.48
CA SER A 399 -0.71 -8.16 16.53
C SER A 399 -0.07 -8.53 15.19
N ASP A 400 -0.68 -8.18 14.07
CA ASP A 400 -0.11 -8.43 12.74
C ASP A 400 1.11 -7.55 12.52
N VAL A 401 1.07 -6.30 13.00
CA VAL A 401 2.23 -5.41 13.01
C VAL A 401 3.36 -6.04 13.83
N VAL A 402 3.09 -6.49 15.06
CA VAL A 402 4.11 -7.15 15.90
C VAL A 402 4.73 -8.37 15.20
N LYS A 403 3.91 -9.22 14.55
CA LYS A 403 4.41 -10.37 13.77
C LYS A 403 5.37 -9.92 12.65
N ALA A 404 4.98 -8.93 11.85
CA ALA A 404 5.80 -8.44 10.74
C ALA A 404 7.12 -7.81 11.22
N ILE A 405 7.10 -7.03 12.32
CA ILE A 405 8.32 -6.48 12.91
C ILE A 405 9.24 -7.59 13.44
N CYS A 406 8.69 -8.64 14.07
CA CYS A 406 9.48 -9.82 14.48
C CYS A 406 10.12 -10.56 13.30
N LEU A 407 9.52 -10.49 12.12
CA LEU A 407 10.04 -11.05 10.87
C LEU A 407 10.99 -10.11 10.12
N GLY A 408 11.30 -8.94 10.69
CA GLY A 408 12.33 -8.04 10.18
C GLY A 408 11.80 -6.79 9.47
N ALA A 409 10.48 -6.60 9.36
CA ALA A 409 9.94 -5.35 8.85
C ALA A 409 10.34 -4.17 9.77
N SER A 410 10.62 -3.02 9.16
CA SER A 410 10.96 -1.76 9.83
C SER A 410 9.73 -0.95 10.20
N ALA A 411 8.66 -1.06 9.39
CA ALA A 411 7.35 -0.47 9.60
C ALA A 411 6.29 -1.14 8.73
N VAL A 412 5.01 -0.99 9.11
CA VAL A 412 3.86 -1.56 8.39
C VAL A 412 2.96 -0.45 7.83
N GLY A 413 2.59 -0.55 6.56
CA GLY A 413 1.72 0.40 5.87
C GLY A 413 0.24 0.01 5.95
N PHE A 414 -0.62 0.99 6.25
CA PHE A 414 -2.07 0.83 6.26
C PHE A 414 -2.72 1.65 5.14
N GLY A 415 -3.57 1.00 4.33
CA GLY A 415 -4.35 1.63 3.27
C GLY A 415 -5.85 1.61 3.59
N ARG A 416 -6.57 0.59 3.08
CA ARG A 416 -8.04 0.46 3.19
C ARG A 416 -8.64 0.77 4.56
N PRO A 417 -8.12 0.25 5.71
CA PRO A 417 -8.72 0.56 7.00
C PRO A 417 -8.80 2.06 7.31
N LEU A 418 -7.77 2.82 6.92
CA LEU A 418 -7.74 4.26 7.12
C LEU A 418 -8.65 4.99 6.12
N LEU A 419 -8.78 4.48 4.89
CA LEU A 419 -9.79 4.98 3.95
C LEU A 419 -11.23 4.76 4.44
N TYR A 420 -11.53 3.60 5.04
CA TYR A 420 -12.86 3.35 5.62
C TYR A 420 -13.16 4.30 6.79
N SER A 421 -12.14 4.61 7.59
CA SER A 421 -12.30 5.50 8.73
C SER A 421 -12.56 6.97 8.36
N LEU A 422 -12.21 7.39 7.13
CA LEU A 422 -12.51 8.74 6.61
C LEU A 422 -14.02 9.03 6.56
N GLY A 423 -14.86 7.99 6.56
CA GLY A 423 -16.32 8.15 6.67
C GLY A 423 -16.78 8.81 7.97
N TYR A 424 -15.91 8.90 8.98
CA TYR A 424 -16.11 9.61 10.24
C TYR A 424 -15.23 10.88 10.36
N GLY A 425 -14.60 11.31 9.28
CA GLY A 425 -13.67 12.46 9.28
C GLY A 425 -12.40 12.19 10.09
N GLN A 426 -11.79 13.25 10.61
CA GLN A 426 -10.50 13.17 11.29
C GLN A 426 -10.53 12.31 12.55
N GLU A 427 -11.58 12.42 13.36
CA GLU A 427 -11.74 11.64 14.59
C GLU A 427 -11.81 10.14 14.29
N GLY A 428 -12.41 9.73 13.17
CA GLY A 428 -12.42 8.34 12.73
C GLY A 428 -11.03 7.80 12.43
N VAL A 429 -10.23 8.56 11.67
CA VAL A 429 -8.85 8.17 11.33
C VAL A 429 -7.99 8.09 12.58
N GLU A 430 -8.10 9.07 13.48
CA GLU A 430 -7.40 9.05 14.76
C GLU A 430 -7.81 7.85 15.63
N HIS A 431 -9.11 7.53 15.68
CA HIS A 431 -9.64 6.37 16.40
C HIS A 431 -9.10 5.06 15.83
N ALA A 432 -9.09 4.90 14.50
CA ALA A 432 -8.51 3.73 13.84
C ALA A 432 -7.01 3.57 14.16
N ILE A 433 -6.26 4.68 14.14
CA ILE A 433 -4.83 4.67 14.48
C ILE A 433 -4.60 4.32 15.96
N ASN A 434 -5.44 4.84 16.87
CA ASN A 434 -5.36 4.53 18.29
C ASN A 434 -5.70 3.06 18.59
N ILE A 435 -6.70 2.48 17.93
CA ILE A 435 -6.99 1.03 18.00
C ILE A 435 -5.74 0.22 17.62
N ILE A 436 -5.08 0.56 16.49
CA ILE A 436 -3.87 -0.15 16.05
C ILE A 436 -2.77 -0.05 17.12
N LYS A 437 -2.57 1.15 17.67
CA LYS A 437 -1.57 1.41 18.70
C LYS A 437 -1.84 0.58 19.96
N ASP A 438 -3.07 0.61 20.47
CA ASP A 438 -3.47 -0.12 21.68
C ASP A 438 -3.35 -1.63 21.49
N GLU A 439 -3.69 -2.15 20.30
CA GLU A 439 -3.51 -3.56 19.97
C GLU A 439 -2.02 -3.94 19.87
N ILE A 440 -1.15 -3.09 19.28
CA ILE A 440 0.31 -3.31 19.27
C ILE A 440 0.84 -3.39 20.70
N GLU A 441 0.51 -2.37 21.49
CA GLU A 441 0.90 -2.22 22.88
C GLU A 441 0.47 -3.42 23.74
N THR A 442 -0.74 -3.93 23.51
CA THR A 442 -1.28 -5.10 24.18
C THR A 442 -0.54 -6.37 23.74
N ALA A 443 -0.39 -6.60 22.44
CA ALA A 443 0.30 -7.76 21.89
C ALA A 443 1.76 -7.84 22.36
N MET A 444 2.46 -6.70 22.43
CA MET A 444 3.81 -6.62 22.99
C MET A 444 3.87 -7.10 24.44
N ARG A 445 3.01 -6.54 25.30
CA ARG A 445 2.98 -6.90 26.73
C ARG A 445 2.63 -8.38 26.91
N LEU A 446 1.65 -8.89 26.18
CA LEU A 446 1.28 -10.31 26.22
C LEU A 446 2.39 -11.22 25.70
N CYS A 447 3.23 -10.75 24.78
CA CYS A 447 4.37 -11.52 24.26
C CYS A 447 5.65 -11.38 25.08
N GLY A 448 5.70 -10.52 26.12
CA GLY A 448 6.93 -10.28 26.87
C GLY A 448 7.89 -9.28 26.23
N ILE A 449 7.47 -8.60 25.15
CA ILE A 449 8.23 -7.61 24.39
C ILE A 449 8.09 -6.24 25.07
N THR A 450 9.22 -5.61 25.41
CA THR A 450 9.22 -4.31 26.11
C THR A 450 9.68 -3.16 25.24
N ASP A 451 10.46 -3.43 24.21
CA ASP A 451 10.83 -2.47 23.19
C ASP A 451 10.63 -3.12 21.82
N LEU A 452 9.69 -2.61 21.04
CA LEU A 452 9.24 -3.30 19.83
C LEU A 452 10.36 -3.46 18.80
N ILE A 453 11.23 -2.45 18.66
CA ILE A 453 12.26 -2.47 17.63
C ILE A 453 13.52 -3.20 18.11
N ARG A 454 13.89 -3.02 19.39
CA ARG A 454 15.07 -3.65 19.97
C ARG A 454 14.87 -5.14 20.23
N ASP A 455 13.72 -5.52 20.78
CA ASP A 455 13.49 -6.88 21.28
C ASP A 455 12.92 -7.81 20.19
N ALA A 456 12.32 -7.29 19.12
CA ALA A 456 11.70 -8.12 18.09
C ALA A 456 12.69 -9.02 17.34
N HIS A 457 12.36 -10.30 17.26
CA HIS A 457 13.09 -11.30 16.46
C HIS A 457 12.18 -12.48 16.11
N PRO A 458 12.55 -13.33 15.12
CA PRO A 458 11.69 -14.43 14.65
C PRO A 458 11.33 -15.48 15.70
N GLY A 459 11.96 -15.48 16.87
CA GLY A 459 11.65 -16.41 17.96
C GLY A 459 10.32 -16.11 18.66
N TYR A 460 9.81 -14.88 18.54
CA TYR A 460 8.48 -14.48 19.01
C TYR A 460 7.34 -14.87 18.07
N VAL A 461 7.65 -15.55 16.97
CA VAL A 461 6.66 -16.04 16.02
C VAL A 461 6.90 -17.50 15.62
N ASN A 462 5.84 -18.17 15.17
CA ASN A 462 5.91 -19.49 14.57
C ASN A 462 5.31 -19.40 13.16
N THR A 463 6.15 -19.64 12.15
CA THR A 463 5.82 -19.58 10.72
C THR A 463 5.72 -20.96 10.08
N ARG A 464 5.78 -22.06 10.84
CA ARG A 464 5.88 -23.42 10.28
C ARG A 464 4.75 -23.82 9.32
N ASP A 465 3.56 -23.25 9.50
CA ASP A 465 2.44 -23.46 8.56
C ASP A 465 2.70 -22.82 7.18
N LEU A 466 3.61 -21.85 7.10
CA LEU A 466 3.98 -21.16 5.87
C LEU A 466 5.33 -21.57 5.29
N ASP A 467 6.26 -22.06 6.11
CA ASP A 467 7.67 -22.28 5.72
C ASP A 467 7.84 -23.17 4.46
N HIS A 468 6.95 -24.13 4.25
CA HIS A 468 6.96 -25.03 3.09
C HIS A 468 6.48 -24.37 1.79
N LEU A 469 5.82 -23.22 1.88
CA LEU A 469 5.38 -22.41 0.74
C LEU A 469 6.43 -21.36 0.33
N VAL A 470 7.45 -21.14 1.16
CA VAL A 470 8.48 -20.13 0.95
C VAL A 470 9.65 -20.75 0.19
N PRO A 471 10.00 -20.24 -1.00
CA PRO A 471 11.15 -20.73 -1.74
C PRO A 471 12.44 -20.67 -0.91
N GLY A 472 13.23 -21.73 -0.95
CA GLY A 472 14.51 -21.87 -0.29
C GLY A 472 15.69 -21.52 -1.19
N PRO A 473 16.90 -21.33 -0.61
CA PRO A 473 18.10 -21.04 -1.39
C PRO A 473 18.49 -22.19 -2.33
N GLN A 474 18.11 -23.43 -2.01
CA GLN A 474 18.42 -24.58 -2.86
C GLN A 474 17.41 -24.78 -4.00
N ASP A 475 16.28 -24.06 -3.97
CA ASP A 475 15.33 -24.11 -5.07
C ASP A 475 15.97 -23.43 -6.28
N ASP A 476 15.98 -24.13 -7.42
CA ASP A 476 16.53 -23.63 -8.67
C ASP A 476 15.59 -22.58 -9.27
N LEU A 477 15.58 -21.40 -8.67
CA LEU A 477 14.86 -20.25 -9.16
C LEU A 477 15.69 -19.59 -10.27
N PRO A 478 15.21 -19.53 -11.53
CA PRO A 478 15.93 -18.90 -12.63
C PRO A 478 16.33 -17.45 -12.33
N SER A 479 15.53 -16.74 -11.53
CA SER A 479 15.78 -15.37 -11.08
C SER A 479 17.05 -15.22 -10.24
N ARG A 480 17.50 -16.28 -9.55
CA ARG A 480 18.73 -16.25 -8.75
C ARG A 480 19.99 -16.19 -9.62
N ARG A 481 19.95 -16.82 -10.80
CA ARG A 481 21.06 -16.83 -11.77
C ARG A 481 21.27 -15.47 -12.45
N LEU A 482 20.30 -14.57 -12.32
CA LEU A 482 20.30 -13.23 -12.90
C LEU A 482 20.68 -12.16 -11.87
N LEU A 483 20.94 -12.53 -10.62
CA LEU A 483 21.34 -11.59 -9.58
C LEU A 483 22.77 -11.12 -9.84
N PRO A 484 23.01 -9.81 -9.95
CA PRO A 484 24.38 -9.31 -10.01
C PRO A 484 25.12 -9.68 -8.72
N GLU A 485 26.40 -10.02 -8.84
CA GLU A 485 27.29 -10.06 -7.69
C GLU A 485 27.37 -8.65 -7.11
N ILE A 486 26.77 -8.43 -5.95
CA ILE A 486 26.88 -7.17 -5.24
C ILE A 486 28.25 -7.17 -4.57
N ALA A 487 29.18 -6.38 -5.09
CA ALA A 487 30.27 -5.89 -4.27
C ALA A 487 29.66 -5.01 -3.19
N LEU A 488 29.40 -5.57 -2.01
CA LEU A 488 28.92 -4.80 -0.87
C LEU A 488 29.86 -3.59 -0.73
N PRO A 489 29.34 -2.35 -0.75
CA PRO A 489 30.19 -1.18 -0.72
C PRO A 489 31.13 -1.28 0.49
N PRO A 490 32.43 -1.02 0.34
CA PRO A 490 33.38 -1.09 1.44
C PRO A 490 32.96 -0.07 2.48
N HIS A 491 32.27 -0.53 3.55
CA HIS A 491 31.65 0.27 4.60
C HIS A 491 31.59 1.76 4.25
N ALA A 492 30.74 2.12 3.26
CA ALA A 492 30.51 3.52 2.94
C ALA A 492 30.07 4.16 4.24
N GLY A 493 30.91 5.06 4.76
CA GLY A 493 30.85 5.53 6.14
C GLY A 493 29.42 5.84 6.51
N SER A 494 28.88 5.03 7.43
CA SER A 494 27.58 5.22 8.08
C SER A 494 26.57 6.00 7.21
N VAL A 495 25.62 5.29 6.59
CA VAL A 495 24.23 5.71 6.88
C VAL A 495 24.24 5.94 8.38
N LYS A 496 23.96 7.16 8.86
CA LYS A 496 23.78 7.40 10.29
C LYS A 496 22.58 6.55 10.72
N LEU A 497 22.82 5.26 10.90
CA LEU A 497 22.11 4.38 11.79
C LEU A 497 22.33 5.07 13.11
N ASP A 498 21.30 5.76 13.57
CA ASP A 498 21.29 6.36 14.89
C ASP A 498 21.81 5.31 15.86
N SER A 499 22.93 5.66 16.49
CA SER A 499 23.69 4.77 17.35
C SER A 499 22.88 4.52 18.61
N ASN A 500 21.94 3.60 18.54
CA ASN A 500 21.33 2.90 19.65
C ASN A 500 20.86 1.53 19.16
N ALA A 501 21.74 0.54 19.39
CA ALA A 501 21.52 -0.91 19.36
C ALA A 501 21.05 -1.53 18.04
N THR A 502 21.86 -2.40 17.40
CA THR A 502 21.33 -3.55 16.62
C THR A 502 22.36 -4.54 16.05
N GLY A 503 23.67 -4.26 16.00
CA GLY A 503 24.59 -5.09 15.19
C GLY A 503 24.95 -6.48 15.72
N GLN A 504 25.19 -6.66 17.03
CA GLN A 504 25.92 -7.84 17.52
C GLN A 504 25.07 -8.99 18.09
N GLN A 505 23.80 -8.74 18.46
CA GLN A 505 22.94 -9.81 19.01
C GLN A 505 22.18 -10.60 17.93
N ARG A 506 21.97 -10.05 16.73
CA ARG A 506 21.31 -10.74 15.60
C ARG A 506 22.12 -11.92 15.05
N LEU A 507 23.46 -11.87 15.14
CA LEU A 507 24.36 -12.89 14.59
C LEU A 507 24.40 -14.21 15.38
N LYS A 508 24.15 -14.21 16.69
CA LYS A 508 24.31 -15.42 17.52
C LYS A 508 23.15 -16.42 17.38
N LEU A 509 21.95 -15.97 17.04
CA LEU A 509 20.76 -16.84 16.94
C LEU A 509 20.56 -17.43 15.53
N HIS A 510 20.90 -16.69 14.46
CA HIS A 510 20.79 -17.22 13.09
C HIS A 510 21.72 -18.41 12.83
N ARG A 511 22.93 -18.44 13.42
CA ARG A 511 23.84 -19.58 13.28
C ARG A 511 23.29 -20.85 13.93
N CYS A 512 22.53 -20.71 15.03
CA CYS A 512 21.96 -21.83 15.76
C CYS A 512 20.80 -22.50 15.00
N GLN A 513 20.07 -21.74 14.18
CA GLN A 513 18.93 -22.24 13.38
C GLN A 513 19.38 -22.92 12.06
N MET A 514 20.54 -22.53 11.52
CA MET A 514 21.15 -23.19 10.36
C MET A 514 21.84 -24.52 10.75
N GLU A 515 22.42 -24.59 11.94
CA GLU A 515 23.08 -25.82 12.45
C GLU A 515 22.08 -26.89 12.92
N SER A 516 20.83 -26.54 13.24
CA SER A 516 19.79 -27.51 13.58
C SER A 516 19.18 -28.23 12.37
N ASN A 517 19.23 -27.63 11.17
CA ASN A 517 18.66 -28.22 9.94
C ASN A 517 19.64 -29.13 9.19
N THR A 518 20.92 -29.19 9.58
CA THR A 518 21.93 -30.04 8.94
C THR A 518 22.23 -31.33 9.71
N LYS A 519 21.59 -31.57 10.86
CA LYS A 519 21.86 -32.75 11.70
C LYS A 519 20.85 -33.90 11.61
N ASP A 520 19.76 -33.76 10.85
CA ASP A 520 18.71 -34.80 10.75
C ASP A 520 18.74 -35.65 9.47
N SER A 521 19.82 -35.61 8.69
CA SER A 521 20.03 -36.50 7.54
C SER A 521 21.29 -37.34 7.70
N GLY A 522 21.29 -38.27 8.65
CA GLY A 522 22.48 -39.08 8.92
C GLY A 522 22.29 -40.24 9.89
N VAL A 523 21.24 -41.05 9.74
CA VAL A 523 21.18 -42.37 10.37
C VAL A 523 20.58 -43.38 9.40
N SER A 524 21.45 -44.04 8.63
CA SER A 524 21.25 -45.44 8.22
C SER A 524 22.55 -46.02 7.68
N GLU A 525 22.82 -47.27 8.08
CA GLU A 525 23.81 -48.19 7.52
C GLU A 525 25.30 -47.88 7.72
N LYS A 526 25.86 -48.46 8.80
CA LYS A 526 26.94 -49.48 8.74
C LYS A 526 27.44 -49.78 10.15
N MET A 527 27.11 -50.95 10.66
CA MET A 527 27.81 -51.53 11.82
C MET A 527 27.87 -53.03 11.64
N ASP A 528 28.91 -53.48 10.93
CA ASP A 528 29.33 -54.88 10.92
C ASP A 528 30.77 -54.96 11.44
N LEU A 529 30.88 -55.67 12.56
CA LEU A 529 31.95 -56.60 12.96
C LEU A 529 33.39 -56.07 13.02
N GLN A 530 33.84 -55.76 14.23
CA GLN A 530 35.15 -56.17 14.73
C GLN A 530 35.21 -56.03 16.27
N LEU A 531 35.13 -57.15 16.99
CA LEU A 531 35.54 -57.23 18.41
C LEU A 531 36.19 -58.59 18.68
N GLU A 532 37.52 -58.50 18.75
CA GLU A 532 38.48 -59.15 19.64
C GLU A 532 38.27 -60.59 20.16
N ARG A 533 39.34 -61.37 19.93
CA ARG A 533 39.69 -62.62 20.58
C ARG A 533 40.06 -62.38 22.05
N SER A 534 39.54 -63.19 22.98
CA SER A 534 40.38 -63.95 23.94
C SER A 534 39.59 -64.86 24.89
N HIS A 535 39.80 -66.17 24.68
CA HIS A 535 40.14 -67.21 25.67
C HIS A 535 39.18 -67.65 26.81
N SER A 536 39.17 -69.00 26.92
CA SER A 536 38.64 -69.87 27.98
C SER A 536 37.11 -70.01 28.02
N GLY A 537 36.50 -71.18 28.06
CA GLY A 537 36.95 -72.56 28.18
C GLY A 537 35.80 -73.36 28.79
N GLY A 538 35.48 -74.55 28.26
CA GLY A 538 34.77 -75.58 29.04
C GLY A 538 33.27 -75.79 28.78
N ARG A 539 32.99 -76.83 28.00
CA ARG A 539 32.08 -77.97 28.31
C ARG A 539 30.60 -77.72 28.70
N ARG A 540 29.76 -78.20 27.76
CA ARG A 540 28.75 -79.30 27.87
C ARG A 540 27.43 -79.08 28.64
N THR A 541 26.37 -79.55 27.94
CA THR A 541 25.04 -80.07 28.38
C THR A 541 24.05 -79.03 28.94
N GLY A 542 22.75 -79.05 28.63
CA GLY A 542 21.91 -80.02 27.95
C GLY A 542 20.54 -79.41 27.59
N ARG A 543 19.74 -80.23 26.92
CA ARG A 543 18.38 -80.01 26.38
C ARG A 543 17.28 -79.82 27.45
N ASN A 544 16.10 -79.43 26.93
CA ASN A 544 14.72 -79.57 27.42
C ASN A 544 14.22 -78.46 28.36
N GLN A 545 12.98 -77.95 28.32
CA GLN A 545 11.76 -78.06 27.48
C GLN A 545 10.73 -77.15 28.19
N GLU A 546 9.75 -76.61 27.45
CA GLU A 546 8.37 -76.23 27.88
C GLU A 546 8.23 -75.11 28.94
N ASN A 547 7.37 -74.08 28.79
CA ASN A 547 6.11 -73.87 28.08
C ASN A 547 6.03 -72.48 27.44
#